data_AF-C1AXA9-F1
#
_entry.id   AF-C1AXA9-F1
#
_cell.length_a   1.000
_cell.length_b   1.000
_cell.length_c   1.000
_cell.angle_alpha   90.00
_cell.angle_beta   90.00
_cell.angle_gamma   90.00
#
_symmetry.space_group_name_H-M   'P 1'
#
loop_
_entity.id
_entity.type
_entity.pdbx_description
1 polymer ?
#
loop_
_entity_poly.entity_id
_entity_poly.type
_entity_poly.pdbx_seq_one_letter_code
_entity_poly.pdbx_strand_id
1 'polypeptide(L)'
;MSDTDPAAVDVDQLDDGDCYWIVGSGSKRSGRNQVEDFQASGEWRMDPDPRYEPKVIDMRVGERITVRTRKNVTDDVPFDRRDNSMSVMDFHLRGVITDNPGDGCSVKVEWEKAAPTPRRYYLYTSQDTVWPVGRNMRPEWDDLIAFAFDDQDQDIDYFRNLQFWAPRFGDR
;
A
#
# COMPACT_ATOMS: atom_id res chain seq x y z
N MET A 1 9.47 5.20 -23.83
CA MET A 1 10.57 4.56 -23.08
C MET A 1 9.89 3.66 -22.08
N SER A 2 10.13 2.36 -22.13
CA SER A 2 9.32 1.35 -21.43
C SER A 2 9.27 1.60 -19.92
N ASP A 3 8.06 1.84 -19.42
CA ASP A 3 7.69 1.88 -18.00
C ASP A 3 7.74 0.46 -17.43
N THR A 4 8.94 -0.10 -17.23
CA THR A 4 9.06 -1.31 -16.42
C THR A 4 9.14 -0.89 -14.97
N ASP A 5 7.98 -0.93 -14.31
CA ASP A 5 7.85 -0.76 -12.87
C ASP A 5 8.69 -1.85 -12.16
N PRO A 6 9.73 -1.50 -11.38
CA PRO A 6 10.54 -2.48 -10.65
C PRO A 6 9.75 -3.21 -9.53
N ALA A 7 8.46 -2.92 -9.37
CA ALA A 7 7.55 -3.58 -8.44
C ALA A 7 6.72 -4.74 -9.04
N ALA A 8 6.92 -5.10 -10.32
CA ALA A 8 6.29 -6.30 -10.87
C ALA A 8 6.98 -7.55 -10.31
N VAL A 9 6.47 -8.07 -9.18
CA VAL A 9 6.96 -9.29 -8.55
C VAL A 9 5.82 -10.30 -8.41
N ASP A 10 6.15 -11.54 -8.73
CA ASP A 10 5.30 -12.73 -8.70
C ASP A 10 4.99 -13.13 -7.25
N VAL A 11 3.71 -13.34 -6.95
CA VAL A 11 3.18 -13.53 -5.59
C VAL A 11 3.47 -14.94 -5.03
N ASP A 12 3.87 -15.87 -5.90
CA ASP A 12 4.07 -17.29 -5.60
C ASP A 12 5.35 -17.60 -4.79
N GLN A 13 6.10 -16.58 -4.36
CA GLN A 13 7.36 -16.74 -3.62
C GLN A 13 7.31 -16.28 -2.15
N LEU A 14 6.14 -15.89 -1.65
CA LEU A 14 5.98 -15.46 -0.25
C LEU A 14 5.74 -16.68 0.64
N ASP A 15 6.61 -16.90 1.62
CA ASP A 15 6.43 -17.94 2.63
C ASP A 15 5.23 -17.59 3.55
N ASP A 16 4.49 -18.60 3.99
CA ASP A 16 3.13 -18.53 4.57
C ASP A 16 2.98 -17.71 5.88
N GLY A 17 4.04 -17.02 6.35
CA GLY A 17 4.06 -16.32 7.65
C GLY A 17 4.40 -14.82 7.61
N ASP A 18 4.79 -14.26 6.45
CA ASP A 18 5.33 -12.89 6.36
C ASP A 18 4.65 -12.04 5.27
N CYS A 19 3.44 -12.41 4.82
CA CYS A 19 2.66 -11.66 3.83
C CYS A 19 1.84 -10.54 4.48
N TYR A 20 1.96 -9.33 3.94
CA TYR A 20 1.20 -8.14 4.33
C TYR A 20 0.44 -7.59 3.12
N TRP A 21 -0.81 -7.19 3.35
CA TRP A 21 -1.68 -6.71 2.30
C TRP A 21 -1.79 -5.18 2.31
N ILE A 22 -1.36 -4.55 1.22
CA ILE A 22 -1.55 -3.12 1.00
C ILE A 22 -2.66 -2.95 -0.03
N VAL A 23 -3.80 -2.43 0.43
CA VAL A 23 -5.01 -2.32 -0.38
C VAL A 23 -5.43 -0.87 -0.64
N GLY A 24 -6.06 -0.65 -1.79
CA GLY A 24 -6.62 0.64 -2.18
C GLY A 24 -8.06 0.86 -1.69
N SER A 25 -8.48 2.12 -1.69
CA SER A 25 -9.90 2.49 -1.66
C SER A 25 -10.46 2.58 -3.09
N GLY A 26 -11.79 2.49 -3.19
CA GLY A 26 -12.52 2.79 -4.42
C GLY A 26 -12.32 4.23 -4.90
N SER A 27 -12.66 4.48 -6.16
CA SER A 27 -12.60 5.82 -6.74
C SER A 27 -13.55 6.78 -6.02
N LYS A 28 -13.08 7.99 -5.70
CA LYS A 28 -13.94 9.06 -5.15
C LYS A 28 -15.18 9.34 -6.00
N ARG A 29 -15.12 9.08 -7.32
CA ARG A 29 -16.25 9.26 -8.23
C ARG A 29 -17.39 8.25 -7.99
N SER A 30 -17.08 7.02 -7.59
CA SER A 30 -18.11 6.03 -7.30
C SER A 30 -18.75 6.25 -5.94
N GLY A 31 -18.03 6.87 -5.00
CA GLY A 31 -18.48 7.08 -3.62
C GLY A 31 -18.70 5.79 -2.83
N ARG A 32 -18.21 4.64 -3.35
CA ARG A 32 -18.29 3.32 -2.72
C ARG A 32 -16.90 2.82 -2.38
N ASN A 33 -16.80 1.91 -1.42
CA ASN A 33 -15.54 1.31 -0.99
C ASN A 33 -14.54 2.38 -0.52
N GLN A 34 -15.03 3.34 0.27
CA GLN A 34 -14.22 4.40 0.86
C GLN A 34 -13.68 3.97 2.23
N VAL A 35 -12.68 4.71 2.73
CA VAL A 35 -12.03 4.41 4.02
C VAL A 35 -13.05 4.38 5.16
N GLU A 36 -13.99 5.32 5.14
CA GLU A 36 -15.04 5.47 6.14
C GLU A 36 -16.01 4.27 6.14
N ASP A 37 -16.31 3.73 4.95
CA ASP A 37 -17.15 2.53 4.81
C ASP A 37 -16.48 1.34 5.47
N PHE A 38 -15.18 1.14 5.22
CA PHE A 38 -14.43 0.00 5.74
C PHE A 38 -14.35 0.02 7.26
N GLN A 39 -14.08 1.19 7.83
CA GLN A 39 -14.00 1.35 9.29
C GLN A 39 -15.37 1.08 9.95
N ALA A 40 -16.46 1.53 9.32
CA ALA A 40 -17.81 1.34 9.85
C ALA A 40 -18.30 -0.11 9.74
N SER A 41 -17.94 -0.83 8.67
CA SER A 41 -18.38 -2.20 8.43
C SER A 41 -17.50 -3.27 9.08
N GLY A 42 -16.23 -2.96 9.38
CA GLY A 42 -15.24 -3.98 9.74
C GLY A 42 -14.87 -4.87 8.56
N GLU A 43 -14.99 -4.37 7.32
CA GLU A 43 -14.75 -5.11 6.09
C GLU A 43 -13.99 -4.23 5.09
N TRP A 44 -12.93 -4.76 4.49
CA TRP A 44 -12.38 -4.17 3.28
C TRP A 44 -13.05 -4.81 2.06
N ARG A 45 -13.41 -3.98 1.06
CA ARG A 45 -14.06 -4.42 -0.17
C ARG A 45 -13.57 -3.64 -1.39
N MET A 46 -13.54 -4.29 -2.55
CA MET A 46 -13.38 -3.65 -3.86
C MET A 46 -14.55 -3.98 -4.80
N ASP A 47 -14.67 -3.20 -5.87
CA ASP A 47 -15.50 -3.62 -7.01
C ASP A 47 -14.85 -4.84 -7.69
N PRO A 48 -15.62 -5.77 -8.27
CA PRO A 48 -15.08 -6.93 -8.96
C PRO A 48 -14.05 -6.53 -10.03
N ASP A 49 -12.89 -7.16 -9.95
CA ASP A 49 -11.77 -6.95 -10.86
C ASP A 49 -10.99 -8.27 -11.00
N PRO A 50 -11.09 -8.96 -12.15
CA PRO A 50 -10.43 -10.25 -12.38
C PRO A 50 -8.91 -10.22 -12.19
N ARG A 51 -8.28 -9.03 -12.23
CA ARG A 51 -6.85 -8.87 -11.95
C ARG A 51 -6.51 -9.12 -10.48
N TYR A 52 -7.42 -8.79 -9.57
CA TYR A 52 -7.18 -8.83 -8.13
C TYR A 52 -8.00 -9.89 -7.41
N GLU A 53 -9.08 -10.39 -8.01
CA GLU A 53 -9.92 -11.44 -7.43
C GLU A 53 -9.14 -12.65 -6.90
N PRO A 54 -8.18 -13.25 -7.64
CA PRO A 54 -7.36 -14.34 -7.11
C PRO A 54 -6.57 -13.94 -5.87
N LYS A 55 -5.97 -12.74 -5.86
CA LYS A 55 -5.20 -12.25 -4.71
C LYS A 55 -6.05 -12.08 -3.45
N VAL A 56 -7.31 -11.65 -3.61
CA VAL A 56 -8.24 -11.51 -2.49
C VAL A 56 -8.70 -12.89 -1.98
N ILE A 57 -8.88 -13.87 -2.88
CA ILE A 57 -9.15 -15.26 -2.48
C ILE A 57 -7.98 -15.82 -1.63
N ASP A 58 -6.74 -15.46 -1.97
CA ASP A 58 -5.55 -15.95 -1.26
C ASP A 58 -5.30 -15.30 0.11
N MET A 59 -6.02 -14.23 0.46
CA MET A 59 -5.91 -13.58 1.77
C MET A 59 -6.33 -14.52 2.91
N ARG A 60 -5.56 -14.57 3.99
CA ARG A 60 -5.77 -15.51 5.10
C ARG A 60 -6.08 -14.81 6.41
N VAL A 61 -6.87 -15.49 7.24
CA VAL A 61 -7.13 -15.07 8.62
C VAL A 61 -5.81 -15.01 9.40
N GLY A 62 -5.59 -13.91 10.11
CA GLY A 62 -4.36 -13.63 10.86
C GLY A 62 -3.36 -12.75 10.12
N GLU A 63 -3.46 -12.60 8.80
CA GLU A 63 -2.59 -11.71 8.03
C GLU A 63 -2.94 -10.24 8.27
N ARG A 64 -1.94 -9.35 8.13
CA ARG A 64 -2.10 -7.92 8.35
C ARG A 64 -2.45 -7.22 7.05
N ILE A 65 -3.38 -6.27 7.13
CA ILE A 65 -3.89 -5.50 5.99
C ILE A 65 -3.89 -4.01 6.31
N THR A 66 -3.58 -3.17 5.32
CA THR A 66 -3.63 -1.71 5.44
C THR A 66 -4.27 -1.05 4.22
N VAL A 67 -5.08 -0.01 4.47
CA VAL A 67 -5.77 0.76 3.43
C VAL A 67 -4.98 2.03 3.13
N ARG A 68 -4.68 2.25 1.86
CA ARG A 68 -4.04 3.47 1.37
C ARG A 68 -4.79 4.17 0.24
N THR A 69 -4.54 5.46 0.10
CA THR A 69 -4.87 6.23 -1.10
C THR A 69 -3.60 6.70 -1.79
N ARG A 70 -3.65 6.86 -3.12
CA ARG A 70 -2.54 7.41 -3.91
C ARG A 70 -2.89 8.78 -4.46
N LYS A 71 -1.88 9.64 -4.54
CA LYS A 71 -1.98 10.92 -5.25
C LYS A 71 -0.59 11.40 -5.67
N ASN A 72 -0.57 12.30 -6.64
CA ASN A 72 0.61 13.08 -6.94
C ASN A 72 0.55 14.40 -6.18
N VAL A 73 1.69 14.81 -5.60
CA VAL A 73 1.84 16.08 -4.87
C VAL A 73 2.99 16.89 -5.45
N THR A 74 2.85 18.21 -5.36
CA THR A 74 3.89 19.21 -5.67
C THR A 74 4.26 20.06 -4.47
N ASP A 75 3.53 19.95 -3.37
CA ASP A 75 3.69 20.78 -2.17
C ASP A 75 3.81 19.87 -0.94
N ASP A 76 4.33 20.43 0.16
CA ASP A 76 4.50 19.74 1.46
C ASP A 76 5.31 18.44 1.40
N VAL A 77 6.50 18.54 0.81
CA VAL A 77 7.45 17.43 0.64
C VAL A 77 8.72 17.68 1.44
N PRO A 78 9.29 16.66 2.12
CA PRO A 78 10.39 16.87 3.06
C PRO A 78 11.78 16.99 2.39
N PHE A 79 11.85 17.14 1.06
CA PHE A 79 13.10 17.24 0.29
C PHE A 79 12.91 18.05 -1.01
N ASP A 80 14.02 18.45 -1.64
CA ASP A 80 14.00 19.18 -2.91
C ASP A 80 13.52 18.28 -4.06
N ARG A 81 12.38 18.66 -4.66
CA ARG A 81 11.77 17.94 -5.77
C ARG A 81 12.24 18.41 -7.15
N ARG A 82 13.03 19.48 -7.25
CA ARG A 82 13.53 20.03 -8.53
C ARG A 82 12.43 20.20 -9.59
N ASP A 83 11.32 20.80 -9.18
CA ASP A 83 10.10 20.99 -9.97
C ASP A 83 9.37 19.72 -10.43
N ASN A 84 9.82 18.52 -10.05
CA ASN A 84 9.13 17.28 -10.37
C ASN A 84 7.87 17.09 -9.51
N SER A 85 6.87 16.41 -10.07
CA SER A 85 5.72 15.88 -9.33
C SER A 85 6.09 14.55 -8.67
N MET A 86 5.50 14.27 -7.51
CA MET A 86 5.83 13.08 -6.73
C MET A 86 4.59 12.26 -6.37
N SER A 87 4.66 10.97 -6.62
CA SER A 87 3.65 10.03 -6.16
C SER A 87 3.83 9.74 -4.68
N VAL A 88 2.74 9.75 -3.93
CA VAL A 88 2.69 9.45 -2.50
C VAL A 88 1.53 8.50 -2.18
N MET A 89 1.69 7.72 -1.11
CA MET A 89 0.64 6.91 -0.50
C MET A 89 0.29 7.49 0.87
N ASP A 90 -0.97 7.81 1.10
CA ASP A 90 -1.48 8.14 2.43
C ASP A 90 -2.09 6.86 3.02
N PHE A 91 -1.61 6.40 4.18
CA PHE A 91 -2.08 5.20 4.88
C PHE A 91 -3.12 5.58 5.94
N HIS A 92 -4.31 4.98 5.86
CA HIS A 92 -5.49 5.39 6.62
C HIS A 92 -5.90 4.41 7.71
N LEU A 93 -5.93 3.12 7.39
CA LEU A 93 -6.33 2.04 8.29
C LEU A 93 -5.30 0.94 8.25
N ARG A 94 -5.15 0.22 9.36
CA ARG A 94 -4.49 -1.08 9.39
C ARG A 94 -5.22 -1.99 10.37
N GLY A 95 -5.08 -3.29 10.17
CA GLY A 95 -5.77 -4.29 11.00
C GLY A 95 -5.34 -5.71 10.67
N VAL A 96 -6.08 -6.65 11.24
CA VAL A 96 -5.86 -8.09 11.07
C VAL A 96 -7.09 -8.70 10.40
N ILE A 97 -6.88 -9.53 9.38
CA ILE A 97 -7.94 -10.24 8.69
C ILE A 97 -8.54 -11.29 9.63
N THR A 98 -9.87 -11.25 9.80
CA THR A 98 -10.60 -12.14 10.71
C THR A 98 -11.46 -13.17 10.00
N ASP A 99 -11.84 -12.92 8.74
CA ASP A 99 -12.63 -13.83 7.91
C ASP A 99 -12.44 -13.51 6.43
N ASN A 100 -12.42 -14.54 5.58
CA ASN A 100 -12.42 -14.40 4.14
C ASN A 100 -13.57 -15.26 3.56
N PRO A 101 -14.66 -14.65 3.05
CA PRO A 101 -15.79 -15.39 2.50
C PRO A 101 -15.47 -16.12 1.18
N GLY A 102 -14.31 -15.85 0.56
CA GLY A 102 -13.92 -16.43 -0.72
C GLY A 102 -14.67 -15.85 -1.92
N ASP A 103 -15.23 -14.64 -1.79
CA ASP A 103 -15.95 -13.95 -2.87
C ASP A 103 -15.01 -13.22 -3.86
N GLY A 104 -13.70 -13.21 -3.57
CA GLY A 104 -12.67 -12.54 -4.37
C GLY A 104 -12.74 -11.02 -4.34
N CYS A 105 -13.61 -10.42 -3.51
CA CYS A 105 -13.81 -8.98 -3.49
C CYS A 105 -13.77 -8.37 -2.09
N SER A 106 -13.81 -9.18 -1.02
CA SER A 106 -13.86 -8.69 0.35
C SER A 106 -13.19 -9.60 1.37
N VAL A 107 -12.77 -9.00 2.49
CA VAL A 107 -12.34 -9.68 3.71
C VAL A 107 -12.84 -8.91 4.93
N LYS A 108 -13.21 -9.62 6.01
CA LYS A 108 -13.49 -8.98 7.29
C LYS A 108 -12.19 -8.68 8.02
N VAL A 109 -12.13 -7.53 8.66
CA VAL A 109 -10.92 -7.01 9.29
C VAL A 109 -11.27 -6.46 10.66
N GLU A 110 -10.51 -6.89 11.66
CA GLU A 110 -10.45 -6.18 12.92
C GLU A 110 -9.51 -4.98 12.76
N TRP A 111 -10.10 -3.81 12.53
CA TRP A 111 -9.36 -2.56 12.36
C TRP A 111 -8.81 -2.05 13.68
N GLU A 112 -7.56 -1.59 13.65
CA GLU A 112 -7.01 -0.77 14.73
C GLU A 112 -7.67 0.61 14.74
N LYS A 113 -7.50 1.35 15.85
CA LYS A 113 -7.99 2.73 15.94
C LYS A 113 -7.24 3.60 14.91
N ALA A 114 -7.98 4.14 13.95
CA ALA A 114 -7.44 5.03 12.93
C ALA A 114 -6.74 6.25 13.56
N ALA A 115 -5.56 6.60 13.04
CA ALA A 115 -4.89 7.83 13.39
C ALA A 115 -5.71 9.03 12.90
N PRO A 116 -5.71 10.18 13.61
CA PRO A 116 -6.44 11.38 13.19
C PRO A 116 -5.98 11.94 11.83
N THR A 117 -4.75 11.64 11.44
CA THR A 117 -4.17 12.09 10.17
C THR A 117 -3.43 10.92 9.51
N PRO A 118 -3.72 10.61 8.24
CA PRO A 118 -3.02 9.56 7.49
C PRO A 118 -1.52 9.83 7.41
N ARG A 119 -0.69 8.82 7.67
CA ARG A 119 0.76 8.91 7.48
C ARG A 119 1.07 8.83 5.99
N ARG A 120 1.95 9.71 5.52
CA ARG A 120 2.32 9.80 4.10
C ARG A 120 3.65 9.11 3.83
N TYR A 121 3.66 8.27 2.81
CA TYR A 121 4.82 7.58 2.28
C TYR A 121 5.14 8.10 0.87
N TYR A 122 6.41 8.33 0.58
CA TYR A 122 6.87 9.03 -0.62
C TYR A 122 7.55 8.08 -1.62
N LEU A 123 7.45 8.41 -2.92
CA LEU A 123 8.16 7.77 -4.04
C LEU A 123 7.73 6.34 -4.39
N TYR A 124 8.06 5.35 -3.56
CA TYR A 124 7.86 3.93 -3.85
C TYR A 124 6.38 3.55 -3.74
N THR A 125 5.62 3.85 -4.79
CA THR A 125 4.16 3.71 -4.84
C THR A 125 3.72 2.72 -5.92
N SER A 126 3.23 1.55 -5.53
CA SER A 126 2.62 0.59 -6.48
C SER A 126 1.33 1.14 -7.08
N GLN A 127 0.98 0.78 -8.32
CA GLN A 127 -0.32 1.06 -8.95
C GLN A 127 -1.40 0.01 -8.65
N ASP A 128 -1.06 -1.09 -7.98
CA ASP A 128 -2.00 -2.17 -7.73
C ASP A 128 -3.03 -1.82 -6.65
N THR A 129 -4.28 -2.23 -6.83
CA THR A 129 -5.33 -2.08 -5.81
C THR A 129 -5.13 -3.10 -4.69
N VAL A 130 -4.69 -4.31 -5.03
CA VAL A 130 -4.35 -5.37 -4.06
C VAL A 130 -2.88 -5.74 -4.27
N TRP A 131 -2.05 -5.35 -3.31
CA TRP A 131 -0.60 -5.49 -3.36
C TRP A 131 -0.09 -6.29 -2.15
N PRO A 132 0.29 -7.56 -2.35
CA PRO A 132 1.00 -8.33 -1.33
C PRO A 132 2.46 -7.88 -1.26
N VAL A 133 2.98 -7.78 -0.04
CA VAL A 133 4.40 -7.53 0.24
C VAL A 133 4.89 -8.49 1.30
N GLY A 134 6.09 -9.02 1.10
CA GLY A 134 6.75 -9.96 2.02
C GLY A 134 7.84 -9.30 2.84
N ARG A 135 7.91 -9.60 4.13
CA ARG A 135 9.07 -9.25 4.96
C ARG A 135 10.29 -10.05 4.55
N ASN A 136 11.49 -9.49 4.74
CA ASN A 136 12.80 -10.06 4.43
C ASN A 136 13.04 -10.43 2.94
N MET A 137 12.17 -9.97 2.04
CA MET A 137 12.31 -10.24 0.60
C MET A 137 13.19 -9.19 -0.10
N ARG A 138 13.06 -7.92 0.32
CA ARG A 138 13.88 -6.79 -0.18
C ARG A 138 13.77 -5.57 0.74
N PRO A 139 14.80 -4.72 0.82
CA PRO A 139 14.81 -3.57 1.72
C PRO A 139 13.65 -2.60 1.53
N GLU A 140 13.18 -2.39 0.28
CA GLU A 140 12.05 -1.50 0.01
C GLU A 140 10.74 -2.00 0.62
N TRP A 141 10.56 -3.33 0.69
CA TRP A 141 9.37 -3.92 1.30
C TRP A 141 9.48 -3.91 2.82
N ASP A 142 10.67 -4.15 3.36
CA ASP A 142 10.90 -4.07 4.80
C ASP A 142 10.64 -2.67 5.35
N ASP A 143 11.12 -1.63 4.67
CA ASP A 143 10.83 -0.23 5.04
C ASP A 143 9.33 0.08 4.94
N LEU A 144 8.69 -0.32 3.83
CA LEU A 144 7.26 -0.12 3.62
C LEU A 144 6.40 -0.83 4.67
N ILE A 145 6.76 -2.06 5.04
CA ILE A 145 6.08 -2.83 6.08
C ILE A 145 6.28 -2.15 7.44
N ALA A 146 7.53 -1.83 7.80
CA ALA A 146 7.84 -1.16 9.06
C ALA A 146 7.09 0.18 9.20
N PHE A 147 6.98 0.93 8.11
CA PHE A 147 6.22 2.17 8.06
C PHE A 147 4.71 1.95 8.23
N ALA A 148 4.13 1.08 7.42
CA ALA A 148 2.68 0.92 7.36
C ALA A 148 2.11 0.20 8.59
N PHE A 149 2.90 -0.70 9.18
CA PHE A 149 2.41 -1.65 10.19
C PHE A 149 3.08 -1.50 11.56
N ASP A 150 4.31 -0.98 11.63
CA ASP A 150 5.10 -0.98 12.88
C ASP A 150 5.48 0.44 13.35
N ASP A 151 4.77 1.45 12.84
CA ASP A 151 4.89 2.87 13.22
C ASP A 151 6.30 3.46 13.04
N GLN A 152 7.14 2.84 12.21
CA GLN A 152 8.47 3.38 11.89
C GLN A 152 8.38 4.48 10.83
N ASP A 153 9.36 5.37 10.80
CA ASP A 153 9.49 6.38 9.75
C ASP A 153 10.12 5.77 8.49
N GLN A 154 9.74 6.33 7.34
CA GLN A 154 10.29 5.92 6.04
C GLN A 154 11.75 6.39 5.94
N ASP A 155 12.64 5.54 5.42
CA ASP A 155 13.98 5.94 4.99
C ASP A 155 13.92 6.70 3.65
N ILE A 156 13.50 7.96 3.71
CA ILE A 156 13.32 8.82 2.53
C ILE A 156 14.61 8.97 1.74
N ASP A 157 15.76 9.08 2.42
CA ASP A 157 17.06 9.28 1.78
C ASP A 157 17.49 8.04 1.00
N TYR A 158 17.21 6.84 1.52
CA TYR A 158 17.38 5.60 0.77
C TYR A 158 16.59 5.63 -0.55
N PHE A 159 15.28 5.92 -0.51
CA PHE A 159 14.45 5.91 -1.74
C PHE A 159 14.85 6.98 -2.74
N ARG A 160 15.16 8.19 -2.27
CA ARG A 160 15.59 9.30 -3.14
C ARG A 160 16.84 8.95 -3.93
N ASN A 161 17.73 8.14 -3.37
CA ASN A 161 19.02 7.77 -3.95
C ASN A 161 19.02 6.44 -4.74
N LEU A 162 17.89 5.73 -4.81
CA LEU A 162 17.74 4.61 -5.73
C LEU A 162 17.81 5.07 -7.19
N GLN A 163 18.35 4.24 -8.08
CA GLN A 163 18.67 4.60 -9.48
C GLN A 163 17.53 5.29 -10.24
N PHE A 164 16.29 4.88 -10.00
CA PHE A 164 15.10 5.44 -10.66
C PHE A 164 14.73 6.86 -10.18
N TRP A 165 14.97 7.16 -8.89
CA TRP A 165 14.61 8.43 -8.27
C TRP A 165 15.79 9.41 -8.17
N ALA A 166 17.02 8.91 -8.10
CA ALA A 166 18.23 9.72 -7.92
C ALA A 166 18.36 10.92 -8.88
N PRO A 167 18.11 10.80 -10.20
CA PRO A 167 18.21 11.95 -11.10
C PRO A 167 17.25 13.10 -10.74
N ARG A 168 16.09 12.78 -10.16
CA ARG A 168 15.04 13.74 -9.81
C ARG A 168 15.14 14.23 -8.37
N PHE A 169 15.49 13.34 -7.44
CA PHE A 169 15.31 13.55 -6.00
C PHE A 169 16.54 13.22 -5.15
N GLY A 170 17.53 12.52 -5.71
CA GLY A 170 18.70 12.04 -4.98
C GLY A 170 19.64 13.16 -4.58
N ASP A 171 20.55 12.84 -3.68
CA ASP A 171 21.67 13.69 -3.34
C ASP A 171 22.63 13.70 -4.54
N ARG A 172 23.12 14.88 -4.87
CA ARG A 172 23.78 15.19 -6.15
C ARG A 172 24.91 14.22 -6.53
#